data_AF-A0A4T0VNW7-F1
#
_entry.id   AF-A0A4T0VNW7-F1
#
_cell.length_a   1.000
_cell.length_b   1.000
_cell.length_c   1.000
_cell.angle_alpha   90.00
_cell.angle_beta   90.00
_cell.angle_gamma   90.00
#
_symmetry.space_group_name_H-M   'P 1'
#
loop_
_entity.id
_entity.type
_entity.pdbx_description
1 polymer ?
#
loop_
_entity_poly.entity_id
_entity_poly.type
_entity_poly.pdbx_seq_one_letter_code
_entity_poly.pdbx_strand_id
1 'polypeptide(L)'
;MGVTGAGKSYFLNQLQNHSVKEGHSLFAETQSCQAVQIFLDGDESRSITVVDTPGFDDTERSPAEILAEITEYLAAQHASGLPLRGILYLHKITDNKMTGTSKSYLRLLESLVGDDALKNVILVTTMWNMLRPQDRRRALQREQELLDNFWSSMEQKGSYVAQFDGTSDSAYALIFQLAGKESVVLDIQKEIVDQDRSILETKAGTNLIHQLEKDHETYRLKKYDVEERLEKELRVQPRNKDKIRELKEEKEEVEKILRIMGDSVERMRVRPGFPMRQRMKKAMKEQGMNAAVALGVVLNVTFFVVRLVLGNQ
;
A
#
# COMPACT_ATOMS: atom_id res chain seq x y z
N MET A 1 3.42 -3.59 -2.49
CA MET A 1 2.75 -3.11 -1.26
C MET A 1 3.73 -3.12 -0.08
N GLY A 2 3.44 -2.36 0.98
CA GLY A 2 4.30 -2.22 2.16
C GLY A 2 4.31 -0.80 2.71
N VAL A 3 4.92 -0.59 3.87
CA VAL A 3 5.03 0.73 4.50
C VAL A 3 5.87 1.71 3.69
N THR A 4 5.73 3.00 3.96
CA THR A 4 6.55 4.11 3.45
C THR A 4 8.01 3.85 3.79
N GLY A 5 8.88 4.13 2.81
CA GLY A 5 10.30 3.83 2.91
C GLY A 5 10.67 2.35 2.81
N ALA A 6 9.73 1.40 2.63
CA ALA A 6 10.07 -0.02 2.50
C ALA A 6 10.89 -0.40 1.25
N GLY A 7 11.13 0.56 0.35
CA GLY A 7 11.87 0.35 -0.90
C GLY A 7 11.00 -0.06 -2.09
N LYS A 8 9.69 0.22 -2.08
CA LYS A 8 8.76 -0.13 -3.17
C LYS A 8 9.12 0.57 -4.48
N SER A 9 9.28 1.89 -4.46
CA SER A 9 9.69 2.67 -5.63
C SER A 9 11.13 2.36 -6.05
N TYR A 10 12.04 2.16 -5.09
CA TYR A 10 13.42 1.74 -5.37
C TYR A 10 13.47 0.36 -6.06
N PHE A 11 12.65 -0.60 -5.61
CA PHE A 11 12.50 -1.90 -6.26
C PHE A 11 12.03 -1.75 -7.71
N LEU A 12 11.01 -0.91 -7.95
CA LEU A 12 10.50 -0.66 -9.29
C LEU A 12 11.57 -0.01 -10.19
N ASN A 13 12.39 0.88 -9.64
CA ASN A 13 13.51 1.49 -10.37
C ASN A 13 14.66 0.53 -10.67
N GLN A 14 14.84 -0.54 -9.89
CA GLN A 14 15.80 -1.60 -10.25
C GLN A 14 15.34 -2.42 -11.46
N LEU A 15 14.03 -2.43 -11.77
CA LEU A 15 13.49 -3.01 -13.00
C LEU A 15 13.64 -2.04 -14.18
N GLN A 16 13.51 -0.74 -13.93
CA GLN A 16 13.76 0.32 -14.92
C GLN A 16 14.32 1.58 -14.28
N ASN A 17 15.56 1.91 -14.67
CA ASN A 17 16.22 3.14 -14.23
C ASN A 17 15.34 4.37 -14.49
N HIS A 18 15.08 5.14 -13.44
CA HIS A 18 14.31 6.39 -13.45
C HIS A 18 12.84 6.27 -13.92
N SER A 19 12.23 5.10 -13.81
CA SER A 19 10.80 4.92 -14.13
C SER A 19 9.87 5.61 -13.16
N VAL A 20 10.28 5.72 -11.89
CA VAL A 20 9.53 6.35 -10.81
C VAL A 20 10.44 7.35 -10.10
N LYS A 21 9.85 8.46 -9.65
CA LYS A 21 10.57 9.41 -8.80
C LYS A 21 10.86 8.73 -7.46
N GLU A 22 12.13 8.40 -7.23
CA GLU A 22 12.60 7.93 -5.93
C GLU A 22 12.61 9.07 -4.93
N GLY A 23 11.90 8.88 -3.82
CA GLY A 23 11.98 9.79 -2.71
C GLY A 23 13.12 9.46 -1.75
N HIS A 24 14.06 10.39 -1.60
CA HIS A 24 15.02 10.41 -0.49
C HIS A 24 14.52 11.27 0.68
N SER A 25 13.29 11.76 0.57
CA SER A 25 12.58 12.57 1.55
C SER A 25 12.01 11.72 2.69
N LEU A 26 11.77 12.34 3.85
CA LEU A 26 11.01 11.75 4.95
C LEU A 26 9.50 11.66 4.66
N PHE A 27 9.04 12.31 3.58
CA PHE A 27 7.64 12.34 3.13
C PHE A 27 7.37 11.30 2.04
N ALA A 28 6.12 10.85 1.93
CA ALA A 28 5.69 9.94 0.87
C ALA A 28 5.66 10.68 -0.48
N GLU A 29 6.44 10.21 -1.45
CA GLU A 29 6.50 10.83 -2.79
C GLU A 29 5.53 10.19 -3.79
N THR A 30 5.14 8.92 -3.58
CA THR A 30 4.16 8.22 -4.43
C THR A 30 2.73 8.59 -4.01
N GLN A 31 2.20 9.65 -4.61
CA GLN A 31 0.84 10.14 -4.37
C GLN A 31 -0.25 9.36 -5.13
N SER A 32 0.14 8.62 -6.17
CA SER A 32 -0.74 7.73 -6.93
C SER A 32 -0.01 6.45 -7.37
N CYS A 33 -0.75 5.37 -7.62
CA CYS A 33 -0.18 4.13 -8.15
C CYS A 33 0.54 4.36 -9.48
N GLN A 34 1.77 3.85 -9.61
CA GLN A 34 2.59 3.98 -10.81
C GLN A 34 2.89 2.60 -11.38
N ALA A 35 2.91 2.47 -12.72
CA ALA A 35 3.00 1.18 -13.36
C ALA A 35 4.13 1.12 -14.40
N VAL A 36 4.89 0.03 -14.36
CA VAL A 36 5.95 -0.29 -15.32
C VAL A 36 5.64 -1.63 -15.97
N GLN A 37 5.54 -1.66 -17.30
CA GLN A 37 5.36 -2.88 -18.07
C GLN A 37 6.72 -3.44 -18.48
N ILE A 38 6.94 -4.73 -18.26
CA ILE A 38 8.20 -5.43 -18.54
C ILE A 38 7.91 -6.56 -19.52
N PHE A 39 8.57 -6.55 -20.68
CA PHE A 39 8.55 -7.70 -21.59
C PHE A 39 9.47 -8.81 -21.08
N LEU A 40 8.96 -10.04 -21.03
CA LEU A 40 9.63 -11.21 -20.45
C LEU A 40 10.37 -12.07 -21.47
N ASP A 41 10.26 -11.72 -22.75
CA ASP A 41 10.89 -12.39 -23.89
C ASP A 41 11.34 -11.36 -24.93
N GLY A 42 12.28 -11.78 -25.78
CA GLY A 42 12.87 -10.94 -26.82
C GLY A 42 11.95 -10.67 -28.01
N ASP A 43 10.84 -11.39 -28.14
CA ASP A 43 9.83 -11.17 -29.19
C ASP A 43 8.64 -10.32 -28.71
N GLU A 44 8.71 -9.80 -27.47
CA GLU A 44 7.70 -8.92 -26.87
C GLU A 44 6.30 -9.55 -26.79
N SER A 45 6.21 -10.89 -26.82
CA SER A 45 4.95 -11.62 -26.81
C SER A 45 4.36 -11.79 -25.41
N ARG A 46 5.20 -11.78 -24.37
CA ARG A 46 4.76 -11.81 -22.97
C ARG A 46 5.28 -10.60 -22.21
N SER A 47 4.39 -10.00 -21.43
CA SER A 47 4.76 -8.93 -20.52
C SER A 47 4.08 -9.08 -19.16
N ILE A 48 4.67 -8.45 -18.16
CA ILE A 48 4.10 -8.28 -16.82
C ILE A 48 4.16 -6.81 -16.43
N THR A 49 3.09 -6.31 -15.85
CA THR A 49 3.05 -4.95 -15.31
C THR A 49 3.29 -5.00 -13.81
N VAL A 50 4.27 -4.24 -13.34
CA VAL A 50 4.61 -4.06 -11.93
C VAL A 50 4.10 -2.70 -11.49
N VAL A 51 3.42 -2.68 -10.35
CA VAL A 51 2.71 -1.49 -9.87
C VAL A 51 3.26 -1.09 -8.50
N ASP A 52 3.82 0.11 -8.43
CA ASP A 52 4.13 0.76 -7.16
C ASP A 52 2.84 1.36 -6.57
N THR A 53 2.69 1.21 -5.25
CA THR A 53 1.52 1.65 -4.51
C THR A 53 1.95 2.64 -3.43
N PRO A 54 1.07 3.56 -2.99
CA PRO A 54 1.32 4.33 -1.79
C PRO A 54 1.66 3.45 -0.58
N GLY A 55 2.40 4.01 0.38
CA GLY A 55 2.68 3.34 1.65
C GLY A 55 1.46 3.32 2.55
N PHE A 56 1.25 2.26 3.33
CA PHE A 56 0.11 2.17 4.23
C PHE A 56 0.15 3.17 5.41
N ASP A 57 1.35 3.63 5.79
CA ASP A 57 1.64 4.59 6.85
C ASP A 57 2.08 5.96 6.32
N ASP A 58 1.48 6.40 5.21
CA ASP A 58 1.67 7.76 4.71
C ASP A 58 1.28 8.79 5.78
N THR A 59 2.14 9.80 6.00
CA THR A 59 1.91 10.86 6.98
C THR A 59 1.02 11.99 6.44
N GLU A 60 0.89 12.11 5.13
CA GLU A 60 0.10 13.15 4.47
C GLU A 60 -1.32 12.68 4.15
N ARG A 61 -1.52 11.37 4.08
CA ARG A 61 -2.77 10.74 3.66
C ARG A 61 -3.34 9.84 4.75
N SER A 62 -4.66 9.81 4.87
CA SER A 62 -5.32 8.89 5.79
C SER A 62 -5.18 7.44 5.30
N PRO A 63 -5.12 6.46 6.23
CA PRO A 63 -5.15 5.04 5.87
C PRO A 63 -6.33 4.63 4.97
N ALA A 64 -7.46 5.33 5.11
CA ALA A 64 -8.67 5.11 4.30
C ALA A 64 -8.50 5.59 2.86
N GLU A 65 -7.80 6.69 2.62
CA GLU A 65 -7.48 7.16 1.27
C GLU A 65 -6.52 6.21 0.57
N ILE A 66 -5.52 5.69 1.28
CA ILE A 66 -4.58 4.70 0.74
C ILE A 66 -5.33 3.41 0.38
N LEU A 67 -6.17 2.92 1.29
CA LEU A 67 -6.99 1.73 1.04
C LEU A 67 -7.91 1.94 -0.17
N ALA A 68 -8.55 3.10 -0.28
CA ALA A 68 -9.43 3.42 -1.39
C ALA A 68 -8.69 3.43 -2.73
N GLU A 69 -7.50 4.01 -2.79
CA GLU A 69 -6.71 4.04 -4.02
C GLU A 69 -6.23 2.65 -4.45
N ILE A 70 -5.70 1.85 -3.51
CA ILE A 70 -5.30 0.46 -3.78
C ILE A 70 -6.50 -0.35 -4.26
N THR A 71 -7.66 -0.14 -3.63
CA THR A 71 -8.91 -0.80 -4.01
C THR A 71 -9.37 -0.39 -5.40
N GLU A 72 -9.29 0.90 -5.75
CA GLU A 72 -9.66 1.41 -7.08
C GLU A 72 -8.77 0.77 -8.15
N TYR A 73 -7.46 0.69 -7.93
CA TYR A 73 -6.53 0.05 -8.86
C TYR A 73 -6.86 -1.43 -9.07
N LEU A 74 -7.01 -2.19 -7.97
CA LEU A 74 -7.29 -3.64 -8.03
C LEU A 74 -8.66 -3.93 -8.64
N ALA A 75 -9.67 -3.10 -8.36
CA ALA A 75 -11.00 -3.22 -8.95
C ALA A 75 -10.97 -2.94 -10.46
N ALA A 76 -10.24 -1.91 -10.89
CA ALA A 76 -10.08 -1.60 -12.32
C ALA A 76 -9.33 -2.73 -13.05
N GLN A 77 -8.25 -3.25 -12.46
CA GLN A 77 -7.49 -4.36 -13.03
C GLN A 77 -8.35 -5.62 -13.16
N HIS A 78 -9.19 -5.95 -12.17
CA HIS A 78 -10.10 -7.10 -12.26
C HIS A 78 -11.19 -6.86 -13.31
N ALA A 79 -11.78 -5.66 -13.34
CA ALA A 79 -12.81 -5.29 -14.30
C ALA A 79 -12.30 -5.26 -15.76
N SER A 80 -10.99 -5.06 -15.98
CA SER A 80 -10.39 -5.10 -17.32
C SER A 80 -10.13 -6.52 -17.83
N GLY A 81 -10.18 -7.51 -16.94
CA GLY A 81 -9.87 -8.91 -17.25
C GLY A 81 -8.38 -9.21 -17.36
N LEU A 82 -7.49 -8.24 -17.06
CA LEU A 82 -6.05 -8.51 -16.96
C LEU A 82 -5.81 -9.49 -15.81
N PRO A 83 -4.91 -10.47 -15.94
CA PRO A 83 -4.63 -11.41 -14.85
C PRO A 83 -3.72 -10.77 -13.79
N LEU A 84 -4.07 -10.91 -12.51
CA LEU A 84 -3.16 -10.60 -11.40
C LEU A 84 -2.28 -11.83 -11.11
N ARG A 85 -0.96 -11.64 -11.20
CA ARG A 85 0.02 -12.72 -10.95
C ARG A 85 0.45 -12.82 -9.48
N GLY A 86 0.39 -11.73 -8.74
CA GLY A 86 0.67 -11.75 -7.31
C GLY A 86 0.99 -10.39 -6.71
N ILE A 87 1.38 -10.41 -5.44
CA ILE A 87 1.73 -9.22 -4.66
C ILE A 87 3.11 -9.40 -4.04
N LEU A 88 3.93 -8.36 -4.18
CA LEU A 88 5.14 -8.19 -3.38
C LEU A 88 4.80 -7.36 -2.14
N TYR A 89 5.00 -7.91 -0.95
CA TYR A 89 4.94 -7.18 0.31
C TYR A 89 6.35 -6.93 0.81
N LEU A 90 6.76 -5.65 0.86
CA LEU A 90 8.12 -5.27 1.23
C LEU A 90 8.17 -4.83 2.71
N HIS A 91 9.19 -5.31 3.41
CA HIS A 91 9.49 -5.00 4.80
C HIS A 91 10.98 -4.70 4.99
N LYS A 92 11.32 -3.62 5.70
CA LYS A 92 12.71 -3.22 5.93
C LYS A 92 13.33 -4.09 7.00
N ILE A 93 14.46 -4.76 6.72
CA ILE A 93 15.16 -5.55 7.75
C ILE A 93 15.85 -4.70 8.83
N THR A 94 15.98 -3.39 8.55
CA THR A 94 16.54 -2.40 9.47
C THR A 94 15.54 -1.97 10.55
N ASP A 95 14.25 -2.25 10.39
CA ASP A 95 13.25 -1.95 11.41
C ASP A 95 13.48 -2.87 12.62
N ASN A 96 13.77 -2.25 13.77
CA ASN A 96 14.14 -3.00 14.96
C ASN A 96 12.96 -3.69 15.66
N LYS A 97 11.71 -3.35 15.30
CA LYS A 97 10.48 -3.80 15.96
C LYS A 97 9.30 -3.81 15.00
N MET A 98 8.45 -4.83 15.11
CA MET A 98 7.08 -4.82 14.56
C MET A 98 6.17 -3.99 15.49
N THR A 99 5.98 -2.72 15.14
CA THR A 99 5.11 -1.81 15.90
C THR A 99 3.64 -2.23 15.81
N GLY A 100 2.79 -1.69 16.71
CA GLY A 100 1.34 -1.93 16.65
C GLY A 100 0.76 -1.57 15.28
N THR A 101 1.18 -0.44 14.73
CA THR A 101 0.78 0.04 13.41
C THR A 101 1.24 -0.90 12.28
N SER A 102 2.50 -1.35 12.31
CA SER A 102 3.03 -2.32 11.33
C SER A 102 2.22 -3.63 11.32
N LYS A 103 1.81 -4.11 12.51
CA LYS A 103 0.96 -5.31 12.63
C LYS A 103 -0.44 -5.05 12.07
N SER A 104 -1.03 -3.88 12.32
CA SER A 104 -2.33 -3.52 11.74
C SER A 104 -2.29 -3.49 10.21
N TYR A 105 -1.22 -2.97 9.61
CA TYR A 105 -1.06 -3.00 8.14
C TYR A 105 -0.80 -4.38 7.57
N LEU A 106 -0.13 -5.27 8.31
CA LEU A 106 0.01 -6.66 7.90
C LEU A 106 -1.36 -7.36 7.86
N ARG A 107 -2.21 -7.15 8.87
CA ARG A 107 -3.59 -7.67 8.87
C ARG A 107 -4.44 -7.06 7.75
N LEU A 108 -4.23 -5.78 7.45
CA LEU A 108 -4.90 -5.12 6.32
C LEU A 108 -4.52 -5.80 4.99
N LEU A 109 -3.23 -6.10 4.78
CA LEU A 109 -2.77 -6.89 3.62
C LEU A 109 -3.47 -8.25 3.57
N GLU A 110 -3.45 -9.02 4.65
CA GLU A 110 -4.11 -10.33 4.70
C GLU A 110 -5.60 -10.24 4.33
N SER A 111 -6.27 -9.19 4.81
CA SER A 111 -7.70 -8.95 4.54
C SER A 111 -7.99 -8.55 3.10
N LEU A 112 -7.08 -7.80 2.47
CA LEU A 112 -7.16 -7.44 1.07
C LEU A 112 -6.97 -8.66 0.18
N VAL A 113 -5.98 -9.48 0.51
CA VAL A 113 -5.55 -10.62 -0.30
C VAL A 113 -6.54 -11.78 -0.20
N GLY A 114 -6.89 -12.18 1.02
CA GLY A 114 -7.67 -13.39 1.28
C GLY A 114 -6.83 -14.67 1.23
N ASP A 115 -7.24 -15.65 2.03
CA ASP A 115 -6.43 -16.86 2.28
C ASP A 115 -6.06 -17.64 1.00
N ASP A 116 -7.01 -17.80 0.08
CA ASP A 116 -6.81 -18.55 -1.17
C ASP A 116 -5.75 -17.90 -2.09
N ALA A 117 -5.51 -16.60 -1.91
CA ALA A 117 -4.61 -15.81 -2.73
C ALA A 117 -3.22 -15.61 -2.11
N LEU A 118 -3.00 -16.02 -0.86
CA LEU A 118 -1.71 -15.91 -0.19
C LEU A 118 -0.60 -16.70 -0.90
N LYS A 119 -0.95 -17.79 -1.58
CA LYS A 119 -0.03 -18.52 -2.47
C LYS A 119 0.57 -17.66 -3.60
N ASN A 120 0.00 -16.49 -3.90
CA ASN A 120 0.51 -15.52 -4.87
C ASN A 120 1.18 -14.31 -4.21
N VAL A 121 1.45 -14.35 -2.91
CA VAL A 121 2.19 -13.32 -2.19
C VAL A 121 3.65 -13.74 -2.04
N ILE A 122 4.55 -12.78 -2.25
CA ILE A 122 5.95 -12.88 -1.83
C ILE A 122 6.20 -11.83 -0.76
N LEU A 123 6.64 -12.30 0.41
CA LEU A 123 7.06 -11.50 1.54
C LEU A 123 8.56 -11.20 1.37
N VAL A 124 8.89 -9.94 1.12
CA VAL A 124 10.23 -9.51 0.72
C VAL A 124 10.86 -8.69 1.84
N THR A 125 12.02 -9.12 2.33
CA THR A 125 12.86 -8.28 3.21
C THR A 125 13.79 -7.41 2.37
N THR A 126 13.88 -6.12 2.69
CA THR A 126 14.64 -5.10 1.95
C THR A 126 15.71 -4.43 2.82
N MET A 127 16.51 -3.55 2.21
CA MET A 127 17.61 -2.79 2.85
C MET A 127 18.80 -3.64 3.33
N TRP A 128 18.99 -4.83 2.77
CA TRP A 128 20.16 -5.67 3.06
C TRP A 128 21.48 -5.00 2.68
N ASN A 129 21.49 -4.23 1.59
CA ASN A 129 22.63 -3.44 1.13
C ASN A 129 22.97 -2.25 2.05
N MET A 130 22.07 -1.85 2.94
CA MET A 130 22.29 -0.74 3.89
C MET A 130 22.91 -1.22 5.22
N LEU A 131 23.02 -2.54 5.41
CA LEU A 131 23.57 -3.12 6.63
C LEU A 131 25.09 -3.05 6.64
N ARG A 132 25.65 -2.67 7.80
CA ARG A 132 27.08 -2.88 8.05
C ARG A 132 27.35 -4.38 8.20
N PRO A 133 28.54 -4.87 7.82
CA PRO A 133 28.88 -6.29 7.94
C PRO A 133 28.61 -6.88 9.34
N GLN A 134 28.89 -6.12 10.39
CA GLN A 134 28.64 -6.53 11.78
C GLN A 134 27.16 -6.71 12.15
N ASP A 135 26.24 -6.02 11.46
CA ASP A 135 24.81 -6.05 11.77
C ASP A 135 24.08 -7.19 11.04
N ARG A 136 24.72 -7.81 10.04
CA ARG A 136 24.10 -8.84 9.20
C ARG A 136 23.59 -10.05 9.98
N ARG A 137 24.33 -10.50 11.00
CA ARG A 137 23.89 -11.63 11.85
C ARG A 137 22.61 -11.29 12.60
N ARG A 138 22.50 -10.06 13.11
CA ARG A 138 21.30 -9.59 13.82
C ARG A 138 20.12 -9.41 12.87
N ALA A 139 20.38 -8.94 11.64
CA ALA A 139 19.35 -8.85 10.61
C ALA A 139 18.78 -10.24 10.23
N LEU A 140 19.63 -11.26 10.09
CA LEU A 140 19.17 -12.65 9.85
C LEU A 140 18.31 -13.17 11.00
N GLN A 141 18.68 -12.89 12.25
CA GLN A 141 17.84 -13.24 13.41
C GLN A 141 16.47 -12.56 13.36
N ARG A 142 16.42 -11.28 12.94
CA ARG A 142 15.14 -10.57 12.76
C ARG A 142 14.30 -11.13 11.64
N GLU A 143 14.90 -11.54 10.54
CA GLU A 143 14.17 -12.21 9.45
C GLU A 143 13.53 -13.51 9.94
N GLN A 144 14.25 -14.29 10.74
CA GLN A 144 13.68 -15.47 11.38
C GLN A 144 12.55 -15.11 12.36
N GLU A 145 12.71 -14.06 13.16
CA GLU A 145 11.63 -13.58 14.03
C GLU A 145 10.40 -13.10 13.24
N LEU A 146 10.60 -12.48 12.07
CA LEU A 146 9.53 -12.11 11.14
C LEU A 146 8.79 -13.36 10.65
N LEU A 147 9.54 -14.37 10.23
CA LEU A 147 9.00 -15.64 9.78
C LEU A 147 8.16 -16.31 10.86
N ASP A 148 8.77 -16.56 12.02
CA ASP A 148 8.17 -17.38 13.08
C ASP A 148 6.95 -16.72 13.71
N ASN A 149 6.99 -15.39 13.92
CA ASN A 149 6.01 -14.71 14.75
C ASN A 149 4.96 -13.90 13.97
N PHE A 150 5.27 -13.51 12.73
CA PHE A 150 4.41 -12.59 11.97
C PHE A 150 3.98 -13.15 10.61
N TRP A 151 4.85 -13.91 9.95
CA TRP A 151 4.60 -14.39 8.58
C TRP A 151 4.22 -15.86 8.50
N SER A 152 4.38 -16.62 9.58
CA SER A 152 4.14 -18.07 9.62
C SER A 152 2.76 -18.47 9.09
N SER A 153 1.70 -17.74 9.46
CA SER A 153 0.34 -18.01 8.96
C SER A 153 0.24 -17.87 7.44
N MET A 154 0.89 -16.85 6.86
CA MET A 154 0.88 -16.63 5.42
C MET A 154 1.77 -17.64 4.69
N GLU A 155 2.94 -17.98 5.25
CA GLU A 155 3.83 -19.01 4.71
C GLU A 155 3.13 -20.38 4.67
N GLN A 156 2.44 -20.78 5.73
CA GLN A 156 1.66 -22.01 5.78
C GLN A 156 0.55 -22.06 4.71
N LYS A 157 0.06 -20.89 4.28
CA LYS A 157 -0.93 -20.72 3.20
C LYS A 157 -0.30 -20.52 1.81
N GLY A 158 1.02 -20.70 1.69
CA GLY A 158 1.76 -20.74 0.43
C GLY A 158 2.47 -19.45 0.04
N SER A 159 2.47 -18.42 0.89
CA SER A 159 3.31 -17.24 0.65
C SER A 159 4.78 -17.63 0.65
N TYR A 160 5.57 -17.03 -0.24
CA TYR A 160 7.00 -17.25 -0.31
C TYR A 160 7.77 -16.12 0.37
N VAL A 161 8.92 -16.42 0.98
CA VAL A 161 9.78 -15.42 1.62
C VAL A 161 11.06 -15.25 0.81
N ALA A 162 11.47 -14.00 0.58
CA ALA A 162 12.67 -13.70 -0.19
C ALA A 162 13.38 -12.44 0.31
N GLN A 163 14.68 -12.35 0.01
CA GLN A 163 15.49 -11.16 0.24
C GLN A 163 15.63 -10.37 -1.05
N PHE A 164 15.45 -9.06 -0.97
CA PHE A 164 15.82 -8.12 -2.03
C PHE A 164 17.09 -7.38 -1.63
N ASP A 165 18.19 -7.67 -2.34
CA ASP A 165 19.52 -7.13 -2.05
C ASP A 165 19.78 -5.74 -2.64
N GLY A 166 18.80 -5.18 -3.36
CA GLY A 166 18.88 -3.86 -3.98
C GLY A 166 19.46 -3.86 -5.39
N THR A 167 19.70 -5.02 -5.99
CA THR A 167 20.18 -5.13 -7.38
C THR A 167 19.04 -5.36 -8.38
N SER A 168 19.26 -5.02 -9.65
CA SER A 168 18.35 -5.40 -10.73
C SER A 168 18.13 -6.90 -10.81
N ASP A 169 19.17 -7.72 -10.64
CA ASP A 169 19.06 -9.18 -10.74
C ASP A 169 18.09 -9.75 -9.71
N SER A 170 18.16 -9.31 -8.45
CA SER A 170 17.22 -9.77 -7.41
C SER A 170 15.80 -9.24 -7.65
N ALA A 171 15.64 -8.02 -8.19
CA ALA A 171 14.32 -7.52 -8.58
C ALA A 171 13.70 -8.37 -9.70
N TYR A 172 14.45 -8.62 -10.78
CA TYR A 172 13.98 -9.44 -11.90
C TYR A 172 13.66 -10.87 -11.46
N ALA A 173 14.47 -11.49 -10.61
CA ALA A 173 14.21 -12.84 -10.09
C ALA A 173 12.84 -12.94 -9.40
N LEU A 174 12.49 -11.95 -8.58
CA LEU A 174 11.20 -11.89 -7.88
C LEU A 174 10.02 -11.69 -8.86
N ILE A 175 10.21 -10.88 -9.90
CA ILE A 175 9.19 -10.68 -10.94
C ILE A 175 8.99 -11.94 -11.78
N PHE A 176 10.06 -12.62 -12.21
CA PHE A 176 9.97 -13.87 -12.94
C PHE A 176 9.27 -14.96 -12.13
N GLN A 177 9.55 -15.03 -10.83
CA GLN A 177 8.88 -15.97 -9.93
C GLN A 177 7.36 -15.75 -9.90
N LEU A 178 6.89 -14.50 -9.85
CA LEU A 178 5.44 -14.20 -9.91
C LEU A 178 4.86 -14.41 -11.31
N ALA A 179 5.58 -14.03 -12.36
CA ALA A 179 5.14 -14.20 -13.75
C ALA A 179 4.82 -15.66 -14.10
N GLY A 180 5.52 -16.61 -13.48
CA GLY A 180 5.28 -18.05 -13.63
C GLY A 180 4.08 -18.60 -12.86
N LYS A 181 3.46 -17.83 -11.95
CA LYS A 181 2.30 -18.30 -11.17
C LYS A 181 1.01 -18.23 -11.96
N GLU A 182 0.06 -19.11 -11.63
CA GLU A 182 -1.33 -18.96 -12.06
C GLU A 182 -1.93 -17.65 -11.57
N SER A 183 -2.86 -17.10 -12.35
CA SER A 183 -3.57 -15.88 -11.97
C SER A 183 -4.43 -16.09 -10.73
N VAL A 184 -4.57 -15.04 -9.94
CA VAL A 184 -5.37 -15.05 -8.71
C VAL A 184 -6.37 -13.92 -8.70
N VAL A 185 -7.46 -14.08 -7.93
CA VAL A 185 -8.43 -13.02 -7.63
C VAL A 185 -8.43 -12.82 -6.13
N LEU A 186 -8.16 -11.59 -5.70
CA LEU A 186 -8.10 -11.22 -4.28
C LEU A 186 -9.51 -11.07 -3.69
N ASP A 187 -9.64 -11.22 -2.38
CA ASP A 187 -10.92 -11.03 -1.69
C ASP A 187 -11.47 -9.61 -1.89
N ILE A 188 -10.62 -8.57 -1.85
CA ILE A 188 -11.07 -7.19 -2.13
C ILE A 188 -11.66 -7.03 -3.53
N GLN A 189 -11.14 -7.75 -4.54
CA GLN A 189 -11.65 -7.68 -5.91
C GLN A 189 -13.03 -8.34 -6.01
N LYS A 190 -13.19 -9.52 -5.38
CA LYS A 190 -14.48 -10.22 -5.31
C LYS A 190 -15.53 -9.37 -4.58
N GLU A 191 -15.16 -8.80 -3.44
CA GLU A 191 -16.06 -8.01 -2.60
C GLU A 191 -16.53 -6.73 -3.31
N ILE A 192 -15.61 -5.99 -3.94
CA ILE A 192 -15.91 -4.72 -4.59
C ILE A 192 -16.56 -4.91 -5.95
N VAL A 193 -16.00 -5.78 -6.80
CA VAL A 193 -16.44 -5.90 -8.19
C VAL A 193 -17.53 -6.95 -8.30
N ASP A 194 -17.33 -8.16 -7.81
CA ASP A 194 -18.29 -9.24 -8.07
C ASP A 194 -19.54 -9.13 -7.18
N GLN A 195 -19.38 -8.65 -5.95
CA GLN A 195 -20.44 -8.53 -4.95
C GLN A 195 -20.96 -7.09 -4.77
N ASP A 196 -20.39 -6.13 -5.49
CA ASP A 196 -20.79 -4.72 -5.50
C ASP A 196 -20.86 -4.07 -4.10
N ARG A 197 -19.94 -4.46 -3.21
CA ARG A 197 -19.82 -3.89 -1.87
C ARG A 197 -19.15 -2.51 -1.90
N SER A 198 -19.46 -1.71 -0.90
CA SER A 198 -18.69 -0.51 -0.55
C SER A 198 -17.38 -0.91 0.11
N ILE A 199 -16.40 0.01 0.15
CA ILE A 199 -15.11 -0.26 0.81
C ILE A 199 -15.33 -0.58 2.29
N LEU A 200 -16.26 0.11 2.97
CA LEU A 200 -16.59 -0.19 4.37
C LEU A 200 -17.10 -1.62 4.61
N GLU A 201 -17.86 -2.17 3.65
CA GLU A 201 -18.45 -3.52 3.75
C GLU A 201 -17.45 -4.66 3.44
N THR A 202 -16.22 -4.32 3.05
CA THR A 202 -15.13 -5.26 2.78
C THR A 202 -14.45 -5.71 4.07
N LYS A 203 -13.78 -6.87 4.05
CA LYS A 203 -12.96 -7.32 5.20
C LYS A 203 -11.87 -6.31 5.54
N ALA A 204 -11.20 -5.77 4.51
CA ALA A 204 -10.15 -4.77 4.66
C ALA A 204 -10.67 -3.46 5.26
N GLY A 205 -11.81 -2.95 4.76
CA GLY A 205 -12.44 -1.74 5.28
C GLY A 205 -12.95 -1.93 6.71
N THR A 206 -13.57 -3.06 7.02
CA THR A 206 -14.02 -3.38 8.39
C THR A 206 -12.83 -3.39 9.36
N ASN A 207 -11.72 -4.04 9.01
CA ASN A 207 -10.53 -4.07 9.85
C ASN A 207 -9.92 -2.67 10.02
N LEU A 208 -9.94 -1.85 8.98
CA LEU A 208 -9.47 -0.47 9.07
C LEU A 208 -10.38 0.39 9.95
N ILE A 209 -11.70 0.23 9.89
CA ILE A 209 -12.66 0.96 10.73
C ILE A 209 -12.42 0.69 12.20
N HIS A 210 -12.21 -0.56 12.61
CA HIS A 210 -11.91 -0.86 14.02
C HIS A 210 -10.66 -0.12 14.52
N GLN A 211 -9.65 0.05 13.66
CA GLN A 211 -8.46 0.83 13.98
C GLN A 211 -8.80 2.33 14.04
N LEU A 212 -9.53 2.86 13.06
CA LEU A 212 -9.94 4.26 13.03
C LEU A 212 -10.85 4.64 14.19
N GLU A 213 -11.75 3.76 14.65
CA GLU A 213 -12.61 3.99 15.81
C GLU A 213 -11.80 4.13 17.10
N LYS A 214 -10.78 3.27 17.28
CA LYS A 214 -9.86 3.35 18.41
C LYS A 214 -9.07 4.67 18.40
N ASP A 215 -8.57 5.05 17.23
CA ASP A 215 -7.82 6.30 17.08
C ASP A 215 -8.76 7.50 17.27
N HIS A 216 -9.98 7.45 16.73
CA HIS A 216 -11.00 8.48 16.90
C HIS A 216 -11.36 8.70 18.36
N GLU A 217 -11.58 7.64 19.16
CA GLU A 217 -11.83 7.80 20.60
C GLU A 217 -10.63 8.41 21.33
N THR A 218 -9.41 8.04 20.94
CA THR A 218 -8.18 8.62 21.50
C THR A 218 -8.11 10.13 21.24
N TYR A 219 -8.38 10.57 20.01
CA TYR A 219 -8.41 11.99 19.67
C TYR A 219 -9.60 12.73 20.28
N ARG A 220 -10.75 12.06 20.47
CA ARG A 220 -11.92 12.62 21.16
C ARG A 220 -11.60 12.93 22.62
N LEU A 221 -10.93 12.01 23.32
CA LEU A 221 -10.46 12.23 24.68
C LEU A 221 -9.40 13.33 24.74
N LYS A 222 -8.47 13.37 23.78
CA LYS A 222 -7.47 14.45 23.68
C LYS A 222 -8.13 15.81 23.48
N LYS A 223 -9.16 15.90 22.64
CA LYS A 223 -9.93 17.15 22.44
C LYS A 223 -10.52 17.63 23.77
N TYR A 224 -11.15 16.73 24.52
CA TYR A 224 -11.74 17.06 25.82
C TYR A 224 -10.68 17.58 26.82
N ASP A 225 -9.51 16.92 26.93
CA ASP A 225 -8.40 17.38 27.78
C ASP A 225 -7.92 18.78 27.40
N VAL A 226 -7.72 19.04 26.10
CA VAL A 226 -7.25 20.34 25.61
C VAL A 226 -8.30 21.43 25.87
N GLU A 227 -9.59 21.12 25.70
CA GLU A 227 -10.68 22.05 26.01
C GLU A 227 -10.74 22.39 27.51
N GLU A 228 -10.59 21.39 28.39
CA GLU A 228 -10.56 21.60 29.83
C GLU A 228 -9.34 22.44 30.26
N ARG A 229 -8.16 22.14 29.72
CA ARG A 229 -6.93 22.92 29.99
C ARG A 229 -7.05 24.36 29.51
N LEU A 230 -7.64 24.58 28.33
CA LEU A 230 -7.89 25.92 27.79
C LEU A 230 -8.87 26.70 28.67
N GLU A 231 -9.95 26.06 29.13
CA GLU A 231 -10.92 26.70 30.02
C GLU A 231 -10.29 27.09 31.37
N LYS A 232 -9.48 26.20 31.97
CA LYS A 232 -8.75 26.49 33.21
C LYS A 232 -7.83 27.70 33.04
N GLU A 233 -7.05 27.76 31.97
CA GLU A 233 -6.12 28.86 31.71
C GLU A 233 -6.84 30.21 31.49
N LEU A 234 -8.02 30.19 30.85
CA LEU A 234 -8.84 31.39 30.63
C LEU A 234 -9.39 32.02 31.92
N ARG A 235 -9.53 31.21 32.99
CA ARG A 235 -10.03 31.61 34.32
C ARG A 235 -8.93 32.17 35.23
N VAL A 236 -7.65 31.87 34.99
CA VAL A 236 -6.51 32.34 35.81
C VAL A 236 -6.22 33.82 35.54
N GLN A 237 -5.84 34.58 36.58
CA GLN A 237 -5.33 35.95 36.45
C GLN A 237 -3.95 36.11 37.14
N PRO A 238 -2.99 36.81 36.48
CA PRO A 238 -3.05 37.33 35.12
C PRO A 238 -3.03 36.21 34.08
N ARG A 239 -3.68 36.41 32.94
CA ARG A 239 -3.76 35.40 31.86
C ARG A 239 -2.41 35.20 31.19
N ASN A 240 -2.01 33.95 30.99
CA ASN A 240 -0.87 33.61 30.14
C ASN A 240 -1.30 33.56 28.66
N LYS A 241 -1.09 34.65 27.91
CA LYS A 241 -1.50 34.75 26.51
C LYS A 241 -0.81 33.72 25.61
N ASP A 242 0.46 33.41 25.86
CA ASP A 242 1.21 32.44 25.07
C ASP A 242 0.63 31.04 25.28
N LYS A 243 0.33 30.67 26.54
CA LYS A 243 -0.25 29.36 26.83
C LYS A 243 -1.65 29.17 26.23
N ILE A 244 -2.47 30.23 26.26
CA ILE A 244 -3.79 30.23 25.61
C ILE A 244 -3.65 30.05 24.10
N ARG A 245 -2.66 30.68 23.46
CA ARG A 245 -2.40 30.52 22.02
C ARG A 245 -2.01 29.07 21.70
N GLU A 246 -1.04 28.49 22.42
CA GLU A 246 -0.63 27.10 22.24
C GLU A 246 -1.80 26.11 22.36
N LEU A 247 -2.66 26.29 23.37
CA LEU A 247 -3.81 25.40 23.58
C LEU A 247 -4.88 25.55 22.50
N LYS A 248 -5.05 26.75 21.93
CA LYS A 248 -5.95 26.96 20.78
C LYS A 248 -5.41 26.28 19.51
N GLU A 249 -4.12 26.43 19.23
CA GLU A 249 -3.46 25.75 18.11
C GLU A 249 -3.55 24.22 18.25
N GLU A 250 -3.31 23.70 19.47
CA GLU A 250 -3.47 22.27 19.75
C GLU A 250 -4.92 21.81 19.56
N LYS A 251 -5.91 22.59 19.98
CA LYS A 251 -7.34 22.29 19.77
C LYS A 251 -7.69 22.24 18.30
N GLU A 252 -7.28 23.25 17.53
CA GLU A 252 -7.56 23.33 16.08
C GLU A 252 -6.96 22.13 15.33
N GLU A 253 -5.74 21.71 15.70
CA GLU A 253 -5.10 20.53 15.09
C GLU A 253 -5.86 19.24 15.41
N VAL A 254 -6.28 19.04 16.66
CA VAL A 254 -7.07 17.86 17.04
C VAL A 254 -8.44 17.85 16.35
N GLU A 255 -9.12 18.99 16.25
CA GLU A 255 -10.40 19.10 15.53
C GLU A 255 -10.27 18.82 14.04
N LYS A 256 -9.17 19.29 13.43
CA LYS A 256 -8.84 19.00 12.04
C LYS A 256 -8.64 17.50 11.81
N ILE A 257 -7.88 16.82 12.69
CA ILE A 257 -7.66 15.36 12.61
C ILE A 257 -9.00 14.61 12.71
N LEU A 258 -9.85 14.95 13.67
CA LEU A 258 -11.16 14.31 13.85
C LEU A 258 -12.06 14.51 12.61
N ARG A 259 -12.06 15.70 12.01
CA ARG A 259 -12.81 15.97 10.77
C ARG A 259 -12.29 15.11 9.61
N ILE A 260 -10.98 15.08 9.39
CA ILE A 260 -10.35 14.28 8.33
C ILE A 260 -10.69 12.79 8.50
N MET A 261 -10.66 12.27 9.73
CA MET A 261 -11.06 10.88 10.01
C MET A 261 -12.52 10.63 9.62
N GLY A 262 -13.44 11.51 10.02
CA GLY A 262 -14.87 11.40 9.67
C GLY A 262 -15.11 11.42 8.16
N ASP A 263 -14.55 12.40 7.45
CA ASP A 263 -14.67 12.54 5.99
C ASP A 263 -14.11 11.32 5.25
N SER A 264 -13.06 10.69 5.81
CA SER A 264 -12.45 9.51 5.23
C SER A 264 -13.32 8.26 5.37
N VAL A 265 -14.05 8.13 6.47
CA VAL A 265 -15.05 7.05 6.66
C VAL A 265 -16.22 7.21 5.68
N GLU A 266 -16.73 8.43 5.51
CA GLU A 266 -17.82 8.70 4.56
C GLU A 266 -17.42 8.36 3.12
N ARG A 267 -16.18 8.66 2.71
CA ARG A 267 -15.67 8.30 1.37
C ARG A 267 -15.65 6.79 1.12
N MET A 268 -15.44 5.98 2.16
CA MET A 268 -15.44 4.52 2.03
C MET A 268 -16.85 3.91 1.89
N ARG A 269 -17.93 4.67 2.13
CA ARG A 269 -19.32 4.21 1.92
C ARG A 269 -19.70 4.06 0.44
N VAL A 270 -18.93 4.67 -0.44
CA VAL A 270 -19.18 4.59 -1.87
C VAL A 270 -18.97 3.14 -2.34
N ARG A 271 -19.80 2.70 -3.29
CA ARG A 271 -19.69 1.41 -3.98
C ARG A 271 -18.98 1.59 -5.32
N PRO A 272 -17.65 1.40 -5.40
CA PRO A 272 -16.90 1.73 -6.61
C PRO A 272 -17.05 0.67 -7.71
N GLY A 273 -17.51 -0.54 -7.39
CA GLY A 273 -17.59 -1.68 -8.32
C GLY A 273 -18.39 -1.40 -9.59
N PHE A 274 -19.68 -1.10 -9.47
CA PHE A 274 -20.55 -0.86 -10.63
C PHE A 274 -20.07 0.31 -11.51
N PRO A 275 -19.77 1.52 -10.97
CA PRO A 275 -19.20 2.60 -11.77
C PRO A 275 -17.89 2.22 -12.47
N MET A 276 -17.01 1.45 -11.81
CA MET A 276 -15.76 0.99 -12.38
C MET A 276 -15.99 0.06 -13.58
N ARG A 277 -16.90 -0.92 -13.46
CA ARG A 277 -17.28 -1.81 -14.58
C ARG A 277 -17.80 -1.03 -15.78
N GLN A 278 -18.60 0.01 -15.55
CA GLN A 278 -19.10 0.87 -16.64
C GLN A 278 -17.99 1.66 -17.32
N ARG A 279 -17.12 2.32 -16.55
CA ARG A 279 -15.95 3.06 -17.07
C ARG A 279 -15.04 2.14 -17.88
N MET A 280 -14.76 0.95 -17.35
CA MET A 280 -13.91 -0.03 -18.02
C MET A 280 -14.54 -0.57 -19.31
N LYS A 281 -15.83 -0.94 -19.29
CA LYS A 281 -16.54 -1.39 -20.50
C LYS A 281 -16.53 -0.33 -21.60
N LYS A 282 -16.70 0.95 -21.23
CA LYS A 282 -16.63 2.07 -22.18
C LYS A 282 -15.21 2.22 -22.74
N ALA A 283 -14.20 2.27 -21.89
CA ALA A 283 -12.80 2.39 -22.30
C ALA A 283 -12.37 1.22 -23.20
N MET A 284 -12.74 -0.01 -22.86
CA MET A 284 -12.47 -1.21 -23.67
C MET A 284 -13.09 -1.10 -25.08
N LYS A 285 -14.30 -0.54 -25.21
CA LYS A 285 -14.95 -0.33 -26.50
C LYS A 285 -14.22 0.73 -27.35
N GLU A 286 -13.76 1.80 -26.71
CA GLU A 286 -13.06 2.91 -27.36
C GLU A 286 -11.61 2.56 -27.76
N GLN A 287 -10.93 1.73 -26.97
CA GLN A 287 -9.52 1.35 -27.16
C GLN A 287 -9.34 0.01 -27.93
N GLY A 288 -10.34 -0.41 -28.69
CA GLY A 288 -10.25 -1.64 -29.50
C GLY A 288 -10.01 -2.91 -28.69
N MET A 289 -10.57 -2.99 -27.48
CA MET A 289 -10.42 -4.11 -26.54
C MET A 289 -9.00 -4.32 -25.98
N ASN A 290 -8.12 -3.32 -26.07
CA ASN A 290 -6.82 -3.37 -25.39
C ASN A 290 -6.98 -3.05 -23.90
N ALA A 291 -6.95 -4.10 -23.06
CA ALA A 291 -7.17 -3.99 -21.61
C ALA A 291 -6.12 -3.16 -20.87
N ALA A 292 -4.85 -3.18 -21.30
CA ALA A 292 -3.80 -2.37 -20.68
C ALA A 292 -4.02 -0.88 -20.96
N VAL A 293 -4.34 -0.52 -22.21
CA VAL A 293 -4.65 0.88 -22.57
C VAL A 293 -5.93 1.36 -21.89
N ALA A 294 -6.97 0.52 -21.86
CA ALA A 294 -8.21 0.84 -21.16
C ALA A 294 -7.98 1.07 -19.64
N LEU A 295 -7.15 0.25 -19.01
CA LEU A 295 -6.77 0.42 -17.60
C LEU A 295 -6.07 1.76 -17.36
N GLY A 296 -5.13 2.15 -18.23
CA GLY A 296 -4.41 3.43 -18.14
C GLY A 296 -5.34 4.61 -18.27
N VAL A 297 -6.29 4.57 -19.21
CA VAL A 297 -7.32 5.60 -19.39
C VAL A 297 -8.25 5.68 -18.19
N VAL A 298 -8.69 4.55 -17.64
CA VAL A 298 -9.62 4.54 -16.51
C VAL A 298 -8.95 5.07 -15.24
N LEU A 299 -7.69 4.71 -14.98
CA LEU A 299 -7.00 5.11 -13.76
C LEU A 299 -6.19 6.41 -13.90
N ASN A 300 -6.11 7.00 -15.09
CA ASN A 300 -5.16 8.06 -15.43
C ASN A 300 -3.71 7.69 -15.04
N VAL A 301 -3.34 6.42 -15.22
CA VAL A 301 -2.00 5.90 -14.90
C VAL A 301 -1.17 5.92 -16.18
N THR A 302 -0.03 6.61 -16.13
CA THR A 302 0.99 6.55 -17.17
C THR A 302 1.75 5.22 -17.05
N PHE A 303 1.77 4.41 -18.11
CA PHE A 303 2.60 3.21 -18.18
C PHE A 303 3.98 3.55 -18.75
N PHE A 304 5.04 3.17 -18.05
CA PHE A 304 6.39 3.12 -18.63
C PHE A 304 6.65 1.72 -19.17
N VAL A 305 7.18 1.62 -20.39
CA VAL A 305 7.42 0.34 -21.08
C VAL A 305 8.91 -0.01 -21.02
N VAL A 306 9.22 -1.23 -20.62
CA VAL A 306 10.57 -1.78 -20.45
C VAL A 306 10.76 -2.99 -21.33
N ARG A 307 11.85 -2.97 -22.08
CA ARG A 307 12.35 -4.12 -22.83
C ARG A 307 13.49 -4.76 -22.04
N LEU A 308 13.37 -6.05 -21.75
CA LEU A 308 14.52 -6.84 -21.30
C LEU A 308 15.50 -6.92 -22.47
N VAL A 309 16.58 -6.13 -22.41
CA VAL A 309 17.74 -6.39 -23.27
C VAL A 309 18.47 -7.56 -22.65
N LEU A 310 18.12 -8.78 -23.08
CA LEU A 310 18.99 -9.93 -22.87
C LEU A 310 20.26 -9.65 -23.66
N GLY A 311 21.29 -9.14 -22.97
CA GLY A 311 22.57 -8.87 -23.57
C GLY A 311 23.17 -10.17 -24.11
N ASN A 312 23.41 -10.20 -25.42
CA ASN A 312 24.42 -11.08 -25.99
C ASN A 312 25.76 -10.70 -25.34
N GLN A 313 26.33 -11.62 -24.55
CA GLN A 313 27.79 -11.71 -24.43
C GLN A 313 28.36 -12.37 -25.68
#